data_AF-A0A523VJ78-F1
#
_entry.id   AF-A0A523VJ78-F1
#
_cell.length_a   1.000
_cell.length_b   1.000
_cell.length_c   1.000
_cell.angle_alpha   90.00
_cell.angle_beta   90.00
_cell.angle_gamma   90.00
#
_symmetry.space_group_name_H-M   'P 1'
#
loop_
_entity.id
_entity.type
_entity.pdbx_description
1 polymer ?
#
loop_
_entity_poly.entity_id
_entity_poly.type
_entity_poly.pdbx_seq_one_letter_code
_entity_poly.pdbx_strand_id
1 'polypeptide(L)'
;MPIILGMSDSERLVETLEAGVAAAKAGQAAQARCALLDVLELDRQSEQAWLWLSSVVALPEQRRSCLESALRINPASEHARAGLAILDRQVGTAGATGEVCPRCKSGLPQAGKTCPACALLLVVACPACGQYGEATDVACPSCGNPLGDFSDGAEYHLRLARGYVKHGRQVLAEDAIKLAEAAAPGQIAVLREVAADYEALDKTDDAIAVWERVIAGDADSAEAYARLGAIYRRRSMPSEAQQMYRQAAQRSGDDAETFYQLGLLYYEDERRGAAALETLERAVQQDPHHVRANALLGDIYAQQKQERLAIEHWERAAEHAPEGSVLGRGMRRKLTKLRPTVSEHRSQGGIETVRRMGGLVLIPSLAAFMNAGLSPARITGFVWGMLALAVAGSFLWVCSIDVPRNPVMRSLFGSPGADKKWQRTVVVVPGVLMWIGSLGVILAKL
;
A
#
# COMPACT_ATOMS: atom_id res chain seq x y z
N MET A 1 -5.97 32.42 -68.51
CA MET A 1 -6.83 31.25 -68.31
C MET A 1 -7.02 30.54 -69.64
N PRO A 2 -6.13 29.61 -70.02
CA PRO A 2 -6.35 28.68 -71.13
C PRO A 2 -7.07 27.41 -70.66
N ILE A 3 -7.74 26.72 -71.57
CA ILE A 3 -8.36 25.42 -71.34
C ILE A 3 -7.33 24.33 -71.67
N ILE A 4 -7.18 23.34 -70.79
CA ILE A 4 -6.67 22.02 -71.17
C ILE A 4 -7.78 21.00 -70.91
N LEU A 5 -7.86 20.05 -71.84
CA LEU A 5 -8.94 19.08 -72.01
C LEU A 5 -9.07 18.15 -70.80
N GLY A 6 -10.25 17.55 -70.64
CA GLY A 6 -10.51 16.60 -69.56
C GLY A 6 -9.62 15.36 -69.71
N MET A 7 -8.78 15.11 -68.71
CA MET A 7 -8.09 13.83 -68.54
C MET A 7 -9.12 12.73 -68.33
N SER A 8 -8.93 11.60 -69.00
CA SER A 8 -9.67 10.38 -68.73
C SER A 8 -9.36 9.85 -67.32
N ASP A 9 -10.29 9.11 -66.72
CA ASP A 9 -10.05 8.49 -65.41
C ASP A 9 -8.85 7.53 -65.44
N SER A 10 -8.56 6.92 -66.59
CA SER A 10 -7.35 6.14 -66.88
C SER A 10 -6.05 6.95 -66.78
N GLU A 11 -6.02 8.20 -67.24
CA GLU A 11 -4.81 9.04 -67.15
C GLU A 11 -4.59 9.50 -65.69
N ARG A 12 -5.66 9.86 -64.98
CA ARG A 12 -5.62 10.19 -63.55
C ARG A 12 -5.16 9.01 -62.69
N LEU A 13 -5.61 7.78 -63.01
CA LEU A 13 -5.17 6.55 -62.36
C LEU A 13 -3.65 6.36 -62.46
N VAL A 14 -3.09 6.54 -63.66
CA VAL A 14 -1.63 6.41 -63.90
C VAL A 14 -0.85 7.48 -63.13
N GLU A 15 -1.25 8.75 -63.22
CA GLU A 15 -0.58 9.86 -62.50
C GLU A 15 -0.60 9.64 -60.97
N THR A 16 -1.73 9.21 -60.42
CA THR A 16 -1.87 8.96 -58.97
C THR A 16 -1.01 7.77 -58.52
N LEU A 17 -0.92 6.71 -59.34
CA LEU A 17 -0.05 5.56 -59.09
C LEU A 17 1.43 5.96 -59.14
N GLU A 18 1.87 6.71 -60.15
CA GLU A 18 3.24 7.21 -60.25
C GLU A 18 3.62 8.10 -59.07
N ALA A 19 2.73 9.00 -58.63
CA ALA A 19 2.92 9.83 -57.44
C ALA A 19 3.05 8.99 -56.16
N GLY A 20 2.20 7.96 -55.97
CA GLY A 20 2.29 7.04 -54.85
C GLY A 20 3.59 6.23 -54.82
N VAL A 21 4.05 5.77 -55.99
CA VAL A 21 5.33 5.07 -56.17
C VAL A 21 6.53 5.99 -55.92
N ALA A 22 6.46 7.25 -56.36
CA ALA A 22 7.50 8.25 -56.09
C ALA A 22 7.62 8.55 -54.59
N ALA A 23 6.48 8.77 -53.91
CA ALA A 23 6.44 8.97 -52.45
C ALA A 23 6.97 7.74 -51.69
N ALA A 24 6.67 6.52 -52.14
CA ALA A 24 7.19 5.29 -51.55
C ALA A 24 8.72 5.21 -51.65
N LYS A 25 9.28 5.49 -52.85
CA LYS A 25 10.73 5.55 -53.09
C LYS A 25 11.42 6.67 -52.30
N ALA A 26 10.73 7.77 -52.04
CA ALA A 26 11.19 8.87 -51.20
C ALA A 26 11.07 8.61 -49.68
N GLY A 27 10.58 7.44 -49.25
CA GLY A 27 10.38 7.09 -47.84
C GLY A 27 9.18 7.79 -47.18
N GLN A 28 8.35 8.49 -47.95
CA GLN A 28 7.18 9.25 -47.47
C GLN A 28 5.97 8.32 -47.27
N ALA A 29 6.14 7.30 -46.43
CA ALA A 29 5.23 6.16 -46.31
C ALA A 29 3.75 6.53 -46.09
N ALA A 30 3.45 7.59 -45.33
CA ALA A 30 2.08 8.04 -45.11
C ALA A 30 1.43 8.61 -46.39
N GLN A 31 2.14 9.46 -47.13
CA GLN A 31 1.66 10.07 -48.38
C GLN A 31 1.54 9.01 -49.48
N ALA A 32 2.52 8.12 -49.58
CA ALA A 32 2.49 6.97 -50.47
C ALA A 32 1.28 6.06 -50.19
N ARG A 33 1.03 5.74 -48.91
CA ARG A 33 -0.10 4.88 -48.52
C ARG A 33 -1.45 5.49 -48.90
N CYS A 34 -1.63 6.81 -48.78
CA CYS A 34 -2.87 7.46 -49.21
C CYS A 34 -3.04 7.34 -50.74
N ALA A 35 -2.09 7.84 -51.53
CA ALA A 35 -2.19 7.79 -53.01
C ALA A 35 -2.37 6.36 -53.57
N LEU A 36 -1.72 5.36 -52.96
CA LEU A 36 -1.86 3.96 -53.35
C LEU A 36 -3.21 3.34 -52.91
N LEU A 37 -3.86 3.86 -51.86
CA LEU A 37 -5.23 3.48 -51.50
C LEU A 37 -6.24 4.19 -52.41
N ASP A 38 -6.03 5.47 -52.74
CA ASP A 38 -6.88 6.23 -53.66
C ASP A 38 -6.95 5.55 -55.05
N VAL A 39 -5.81 5.05 -55.54
CA VAL A 39 -5.75 4.19 -56.74
C VAL A 39 -6.56 2.90 -56.57
N LEU A 40 -6.53 2.26 -55.40
CA LEU A 40 -7.27 1.03 -55.13
C LEU A 40 -8.77 1.23 -54.86
N GLU A 41 -9.22 2.44 -54.55
CA GLU A 41 -10.65 2.75 -54.54
C GLU A 41 -11.22 2.82 -55.96
N LEU A 42 -10.42 3.35 -56.91
CA LEU A 42 -10.77 3.51 -58.33
C LEU A 42 -10.54 2.23 -59.16
N ASP A 43 -9.40 1.55 -58.98
CA ASP A 43 -9.07 0.25 -59.58
C ASP A 43 -8.55 -0.76 -58.52
N ARG A 44 -9.44 -1.63 -58.07
CA ARG A 44 -9.14 -2.71 -57.11
C ARG A 44 -8.27 -3.83 -57.70
N GLN A 45 -8.10 -3.89 -59.03
CA GLN A 45 -7.32 -4.92 -59.73
C GLN A 45 -5.89 -4.46 -60.09
N SER A 46 -5.46 -3.27 -59.64
CA SER A 46 -4.08 -2.82 -59.82
C SER A 46 -3.08 -3.63 -58.97
N GLU A 47 -2.43 -4.64 -59.59
CA GLU A 47 -1.34 -5.41 -58.95
C GLU A 47 -0.24 -4.48 -58.41
N GLN A 48 0.12 -3.45 -59.18
CA GLN A 48 1.18 -2.52 -58.84
C GLN A 48 0.86 -1.71 -57.57
N ALA A 49 -0.39 -1.26 -57.42
CA ALA A 49 -0.82 -0.55 -56.22
C ALA A 49 -0.73 -1.45 -54.97
N TRP A 50 -1.20 -2.70 -55.05
CA TRP A 50 -1.06 -3.69 -53.96
C TRP A 50 0.39 -4.01 -53.61
N LEU A 51 1.26 -4.21 -54.61
CA LEU A 51 2.69 -4.45 -54.43
C LEU A 51 3.36 -3.28 -53.70
N TRP A 52 3.17 -2.05 -54.17
CA TRP A 52 3.79 -0.87 -53.56
C TRP A 52 3.20 -0.56 -52.18
N LEU A 53 1.89 -0.76 -51.98
CA LEU A 53 1.24 -0.61 -50.67
C LEU A 53 1.87 -1.54 -49.63
N SER A 54 2.22 -2.77 -50.01
CA SER A 54 2.91 -3.72 -49.11
C SER A 54 4.25 -3.17 -48.57
N SER A 55 4.98 -2.38 -49.37
CA SER A 55 6.29 -1.85 -48.97
C SER A 55 6.20 -0.71 -47.94
N VAL A 56 5.14 0.10 -47.99
CA VAL A 56 4.93 1.26 -47.09
C VAL A 56 4.08 0.94 -45.85
N VAL A 57 3.41 -0.21 -45.83
CA VAL A 57 2.65 -0.71 -44.69
C VAL A 57 3.56 -1.26 -43.59
N ALA A 58 3.37 -0.81 -42.36
CA ALA A 58 4.25 -1.12 -41.22
C ALA A 58 3.99 -2.51 -40.58
N LEU A 59 2.73 -2.96 -40.51
CA LEU A 59 2.36 -4.21 -39.84
C LEU A 59 2.58 -5.44 -40.74
N PRO A 60 3.26 -6.51 -40.29
CA PRO A 60 3.54 -7.70 -41.11
C PRO A 60 2.28 -8.38 -41.66
N GLU A 61 1.20 -8.43 -40.89
CA GLU A 61 -0.08 -9.03 -41.30
C GLU A 61 -0.75 -8.24 -42.43
N GLN A 62 -0.77 -6.92 -42.32
CA GLN A 62 -1.27 -6.04 -43.37
C GLN A 62 -0.40 -6.12 -44.64
N ARG A 63 0.93 -6.25 -44.48
CA ARG A 63 1.85 -6.48 -45.61
C ARG A 63 1.57 -7.81 -46.31
N ARG A 64 1.37 -8.90 -45.56
CA ARG A 64 0.97 -10.21 -46.10
C ARG A 64 -0.35 -10.09 -46.90
N SER A 65 -1.37 -9.47 -46.33
CA SER A 65 -2.67 -9.24 -46.99
C SER A 65 -2.55 -8.44 -48.31
N CYS A 66 -1.66 -7.45 -48.39
CA CYS A 66 -1.39 -6.74 -49.64
C CYS A 66 -0.74 -7.64 -50.71
N LEU A 67 0.24 -8.47 -50.32
CA LEU A 67 0.93 -9.40 -51.21
C LEU A 67 0.01 -10.54 -51.69
N GLU A 68 -0.86 -11.06 -50.82
CA GLU A 68 -1.90 -12.03 -51.16
C GLU A 68 -2.98 -11.43 -52.08
N SER A 69 -3.24 -10.13 -51.97
CA SER A 69 -4.14 -9.41 -52.89
C SER A 69 -3.50 -9.25 -54.28
N ALA A 70 -2.22 -8.90 -54.34
CA ALA A 70 -1.46 -8.92 -55.60
C ALA A 70 -1.44 -10.32 -56.25
N LEU A 71 -1.27 -11.40 -55.48
CA LEU A 71 -1.30 -12.77 -56.03
C LEU A 71 -2.68 -13.26 -56.47
N ARG A 72 -3.78 -12.73 -55.91
CA ARG A 72 -5.13 -13.01 -56.41
C ARG A 72 -5.41 -12.34 -57.76
N ILE A 73 -4.69 -11.26 -58.08
CA ILE A 73 -4.73 -10.58 -59.38
C ILE A 73 -3.77 -11.26 -60.36
N ASN A 74 -2.52 -11.47 -59.95
CA ASN A 74 -1.47 -12.09 -60.75
C ASN A 74 -0.81 -13.25 -59.97
N PRO A 75 -1.32 -14.50 -60.09
CA PRO A 75 -0.74 -15.67 -59.43
C PRO A 75 0.70 -15.98 -59.84
N ALA A 76 1.15 -15.47 -60.99
CA ALA A 76 2.52 -15.63 -61.48
C ALA A 76 3.50 -14.59 -60.90
N SER A 77 3.04 -13.58 -60.15
CA SER A 77 3.89 -12.51 -59.64
C SER A 77 5.05 -13.04 -58.78
N GLU A 78 6.28 -12.89 -59.26
CA GLU A 78 7.49 -13.29 -58.53
C GLU A 78 7.77 -12.35 -57.35
N HIS A 79 7.50 -11.05 -57.53
CA HIS A 79 7.69 -10.03 -56.50
C HIS A 79 6.79 -10.30 -55.27
N ALA A 80 5.52 -10.63 -55.48
CA ALA A 80 4.63 -10.95 -54.37
C ALA A 80 5.00 -12.27 -53.67
N ARG A 81 5.35 -13.33 -54.44
CA ARG A 81 5.83 -14.60 -53.87
C ARG A 81 7.13 -14.44 -53.08
N ALA A 82 8.08 -13.63 -53.57
CA ALA A 82 9.32 -13.32 -52.87
C ALA A 82 9.07 -12.52 -51.58
N GLY A 83 8.16 -11.53 -51.63
CA GLY A 83 7.75 -10.75 -50.46
C GLY A 83 7.14 -11.62 -49.36
N LEU A 84 6.26 -12.56 -49.72
CA LEU A 84 5.71 -13.54 -48.78
C LEU A 84 6.81 -14.46 -48.23
N ALA A 85 7.67 -15.04 -49.07
CA ALA A 85 8.76 -15.90 -48.62
C ALA A 85 9.75 -15.21 -47.67
N ILE A 86 9.89 -13.88 -47.74
CA ILE A 86 10.67 -13.08 -46.77
C ILE A 86 9.92 -12.96 -45.43
N LEU A 87 8.62 -12.63 -45.46
CA LEU A 87 7.78 -12.61 -44.26
C LEU A 87 7.69 -13.98 -43.57
N ASP A 88 7.59 -15.06 -44.34
CA ASP A 88 7.49 -16.42 -43.83
C ASP A 88 8.81 -16.86 -43.17
N ARG A 89 9.97 -16.38 -43.65
CA ARG A 89 11.26 -16.57 -42.96
C ARG A 89 11.36 -15.75 -41.67
N GLN A 90 10.85 -14.52 -41.65
CA GLN A 90 10.80 -13.68 -40.44
C GLN A 90 9.87 -14.28 -39.36
N VAL A 91 8.76 -14.90 -39.78
CA VAL A 91 7.90 -15.71 -38.89
C VAL A 91 8.58 -17.03 -38.50
N GLY A 92 9.33 -17.66 -39.41
CA GLY A 92 10.07 -18.91 -39.15
C GLY A 92 11.10 -18.79 -38.02
N THR A 93 11.73 -17.62 -37.84
CA THR A 93 12.60 -17.33 -36.68
C THR A 93 11.86 -17.11 -35.36
N ALA A 94 10.52 -17.09 -35.35
CA ALA A 94 9.68 -16.90 -34.18
C ALA A 94 8.65 -18.04 -33.95
N GLY A 95 8.60 -19.04 -34.84
CA GLY A 95 7.51 -20.02 -34.92
C GLY A 95 7.97 -21.47 -35.16
N ALA A 96 8.94 -21.96 -34.37
CA ALA A 96 9.57 -23.26 -34.58
C ALA A 96 9.74 -24.11 -33.29
N THR A 97 8.72 -24.15 -32.44
CA THR A 97 8.46 -25.26 -31.50
C THR A 97 7.02 -25.69 -31.74
N GLY A 98 6.78 -26.83 -32.40
CA GLY A 98 7.06 -28.16 -31.86
C GLY A 98 5.77 -28.84 -31.37
N GLU A 99 4.71 -28.05 -31.17
CA GLU A 99 3.38 -28.54 -30.80
C GLU A 99 2.57 -29.00 -32.02
N VAL A 100 1.90 -30.14 -31.83
CA VAL A 100 1.11 -30.85 -32.83
C VAL A 100 -0.19 -31.27 -32.17
N CYS A 101 -1.34 -31.14 -32.84
CA CYS A 101 -2.64 -31.48 -32.25
C CYS A 101 -2.66 -32.93 -31.74
N PRO A 102 -2.95 -33.20 -30.45
CA PRO A 102 -2.84 -34.54 -29.88
C PRO A 102 -3.80 -35.55 -30.55
N ARG A 103 -4.96 -35.09 -31.04
CA ARG A 103 -5.98 -35.93 -31.69
C ARG A 103 -5.69 -36.22 -33.16
N CYS A 104 -5.51 -35.19 -33.99
CA CYS A 104 -5.39 -35.34 -35.46
C CYS A 104 -3.97 -35.16 -36.02
N LYS A 105 -2.99 -34.81 -35.17
CA LYS A 105 -1.57 -34.67 -35.51
C LYS A 105 -1.25 -33.66 -36.63
N SER A 106 -2.10 -32.64 -36.82
CA SER A 106 -1.77 -31.43 -37.58
C SER A 106 -1.00 -30.42 -36.75
N GLY A 107 -0.07 -29.67 -37.35
CA GLY A 107 0.58 -28.51 -36.72
C GLY A 107 -0.41 -27.38 -36.43
N LEU A 108 -0.12 -26.53 -35.45
CA LEU A 108 -1.03 -25.50 -34.94
C LEU A 108 -0.45 -24.08 -35.15
N PRO A 109 -1.23 -23.11 -35.70
CA PRO A 109 -0.80 -21.72 -35.83
C PRO A 109 -0.96 -20.94 -34.51
N GLN A 110 -0.05 -20.02 -34.21
CA GLN A 110 -0.07 -19.24 -32.96
C GLN A 110 -1.10 -18.08 -32.93
N ALA A 111 -1.62 -17.66 -34.09
CA ALA A 111 -2.44 -16.47 -34.25
C ALA A 111 -3.91 -16.70 -33.83
N GLY A 112 -4.22 -16.47 -32.55
CA GLY A 112 -5.60 -16.53 -32.03
C GLY A 112 -5.67 -16.34 -30.52
N LYS A 113 -5.51 -15.09 -30.05
CA LYS A 113 -5.22 -14.77 -28.63
C LYS A 113 -5.98 -13.51 -28.13
N THR A 114 -6.23 -13.41 -26.82
CA THR A 114 -7.14 -12.44 -26.15
C THR A 114 -8.05 -12.97 -24.98
N CYS A 115 -7.68 -13.91 -24.08
CA CYS A 115 -8.57 -14.40 -22.97
C CYS A 115 -8.95 -13.30 -21.96
N PRO A 116 -10.26 -13.17 -21.62
CA PRO A 116 -10.94 -11.88 -21.46
C PRO A 116 -10.63 -10.91 -20.29
N ALA A 117 -9.86 -11.25 -19.24
CA ALA A 117 -9.71 -10.33 -18.09
C ALA A 117 -8.32 -9.67 -17.93
N CYS A 118 -7.30 -10.26 -18.55
CA CYS A 118 -5.91 -9.78 -18.57
C CYS A 118 -5.21 -10.07 -19.91
N ALA A 119 -5.97 -10.51 -20.93
CA ALA A 119 -5.56 -10.79 -22.31
C ALA A 119 -4.64 -12.02 -22.55
N LEU A 120 -5.19 -13.27 -22.55
CA LEU A 120 -4.50 -14.50 -23.05
C LEU A 120 -4.60 -14.79 -24.58
N LEU A 121 -5.32 -15.70 -25.28
CA LEU A 121 -6.27 -16.83 -25.07
C LEU A 121 -5.51 -18.19 -25.29
N LEU A 122 -6.21 -19.31 -25.08
CA LEU A 122 -6.25 -20.46 -26.01
C LEU A 122 -6.81 -20.11 -27.43
N VAL A 123 -6.23 -20.65 -28.50
CA VAL A 123 -6.89 -20.61 -29.83
C VAL A 123 -8.22 -21.38 -29.78
N VAL A 124 -9.23 -21.00 -30.56
CA VAL A 124 -10.51 -21.74 -30.65
C VAL A 124 -10.69 -22.33 -32.05
N ALA A 125 -10.81 -23.66 -32.07
CA ALA A 125 -10.97 -24.59 -33.20
C ALA A 125 -9.70 -24.88 -34.03
N CYS A 126 -9.50 -26.17 -34.32
CA CYS A 126 -8.40 -26.66 -35.14
C CYS A 126 -8.85 -26.58 -36.62
N PRO A 127 -8.16 -25.84 -37.49
CA PRO A 127 -8.60 -25.68 -38.89
C PRO A 127 -8.71 -26.99 -39.68
N ALA A 128 -8.01 -28.04 -39.26
CA ALA A 128 -7.97 -29.33 -39.95
C ALA A 128 -9.08 -30.31 -39.55
N CYS A 129 -9.65 -30.20 -38.34
CA CYS A 129 -10.69 -31.13 -37.84
C CYS A 129 -11.93 -30.44 -37.24
N GLY A 130 -12.00 -29.11 -37.24
CA GLY A 130 -13.16 -28.33 -36.82
C GLY A 130 -13.42 -28.25 -35.31
N GLN A 131 -12.61 -28.92 -34.48
CA GLN A 131 -12.80 -28.98 -33.02
C GLN A 131 -11.60 -28.39 -32.26
N TYR A 132 -11.89 -27.58 -31.25
CA TYR A 132 -11.16 -27.48 -29.97
C TYR A 132 -12.22 -27.67 -28.86
N GLY A 133 -11.80 -27.99 -27.65
CA GLY A 133 -12.70 -28.22 -26.53
C GLY A 133 -13.18 -29.67 -26.44
N GLU A 134 -12.25 -30.62 -26.40
CA GLU A 134 -12.54 -31.94 -25.86
C GLU A 134 -12.53 -31.89 -24.33
N ALA A 135 -13.64 -31.43 -23.74
CA ALA A 135 -14.16 -31.73 -22.39
C ALA A 135 -13.25 -31.63 -21.11
N THR A 136 -11.96 -31.31 -21.18
CA THR A 136 -11.02 -31.49 -20.05
C THR A 136 -10.16 -30.27 -19.70
N ASP A 137 -10.50 -29.09 -20.21
CA ASP A 137 -9.86 -27.83 -19.81
C ASP A 137 -10.95 -26.89 -19.30
N VAL A 138 -10.97 -26.65 -17.99
CA VAL A 138 -12.23 -26.37 -17.29
C VAL A 138 -12.56 -24.87 -17.24
N ALA A 139 -11.53 -24.00 -17.17
CA ALA A 139 -11.47 -22.56 -16.62
C ALA A 139 -10.72 -21.85 -17.95
N CYS A 140 -10.77 -20.52 -18.28
CA CYS A 140 -9.68 -19.78 -19.03
C CYS A 140 -8.79 -18.80 -18.18
N PRO A 141 -7.45 -18.90 -18.22
CA PRO A 141 -6.44 -18.65 -17.14
C PRO A 141 -6.23 -17.19 -16.66
N SER A 142 -7.23 -16.31 -16.78
CA SER A 142 -7.06 -14.86 -16.76
C SER A 142 -7.92 -14.16 -15.70
N CYS A 143 -9.21 -14.50 -15.62
CA CYS A 143 -10.16 -13.85 -14.70
C CYS A 143 -10.17 -14.51 -13.30
N GLY A 144 -9.11 -15.24 -12.94
CA GLY A 144 -9.28 -16.46 -12.14
C GLY A 144 -10.26 -17.44 -12.80
N ASN A 145 -10.29 -17.42 -14.13
CA ASN A 145 -11.04 -18.30 -14.99
C ASN A 145 -10.07 -19.48 -15.37
N PRO A 146 -10.56 -20.71 -15.62
CA PRO A 146 -9.55 -22.42 -15.36
C PRO A 146 -8.63 -23.26 -16.33
N LEU A 147 -7.62 -22.81 -17.10
CA LEU A 147 -6.87 -23.80 -17.94
C LEU A 147 -5.88 -24.65 -17.13
N GLY A 148 -6.19 -25.96 -16.95
CA GLY A 148 -5.34 -27.05 -16.41
C GLY A 148 -4.73 -26.84 -15.01
N ASP A 149 -4.30 -27.85 -14.25
CA ASP A 149 -4.35 -29.32 -14.37
C ASP A 149 -5.01 -29.90 -13.08
N PHE A 150 -5.34 -31.19 -13.07
CA PHE A 150 -6.26 -31.83 -12.13
C PHE A 150 -5.61 -32.31 -10.82
N SER A 151 -5.38 -31.40 -9.88
CA SER A 151 -5.36 -31.75 -8.46
C SER A 151 -6.79 -31.72 -7.90
N ASP A 152 -7.50 -32.85 -7.98
CA ASP A 152 -8.90 -32.98 -7.56
C ASP A 152 -9.13 -32.46 -6.13
N GLY A 153 -10.04 -31.49 -5.97
CA GLY A 153 -10.43 -31.00 -4.65
C GLY A 153 -11.02 -29.59 -4.63
N ALA A 154 -11.52 -29.22 -3.46
CA ALA A 154 -12.24 -27.97 -3.24
C ALA A 154 -11.41 -26.70 -3.47
N GLU A 155 -10.09 -26.72 -3.20
CA GLU A 155 -9.21 -25.55 -3.32
C GLU A 155 -9.24 -24.95 -4.74
N TYR A 156 -9.33 -25.80 -5.75
CA TYR A 156 -9.46 -25.41 -7.15
C TYR A 156 -10.69 -24.54 -7.39
N HIS A 157 -11.83 -25.00 -6.87
CA HIS A 157 -13.12 -24.33 -6.99
C HIS A 157 -13.25 -23.09 -6.09
N LEU A 158 -12.58 -23.03 -4.94
CA LEU A 158 -12.43 -21.82 -4.13
C LEU A 158 -11.62 -20.74 -4.85
N ARG A 159 -10.50 -21.11 -5.47
CA ARG A 159 -9.67 -20.20 -6.28
C ARG A 159 -10.43 -19.65 -7.48
N LEU A 160 -11.26 -20.49 -8.10
CA LEU A 160 -12.22 -20.10 -9.15
C LEU A 160 -13.25 -19.10 -8.63
N ALA A 161 -13.89 -19.39 -7.49
CA ALA A 161 -14.86 -18.49 -6.87
C ALA A 161 -14.27 -17.10 -6.65
N ARG A 162 -13.06 -17.00 -6.10
CA ARG A 162 -12.33 -15.74 -5.86
C ARG A 162 -12.00 -14.97 -7.13
N GLY A 163 -11.67 -15.67 -8.20
CA GLY A 163 -11.56 -15.10 -9.54
C GLY A 163 -12.84 -14.40 -9.95
N TYR A 164 -13.94 -15.14 -9.90
CA TYR A 164 -15.26 -14.61 -10.23
C TYR A 164 -15.71 -13.48 -9.30
N VAL A 165 -15.53 -13.57 -7.98
CA VAL A 165 -15.76 -12.48 -7.00
C VAL A 165 -15.02 -11.21 -7.43
N LYS A 166 -13.70 -11.30 -7.64
CA LYS A 166 -12.83 -10.16 -8.00
C LYS A 166 -13.25 -9.49 -9.31
N HIS A 167 -13.84 -10.24 -10.24
CA HIS A 167 -14.35 -9.74 -11.53
C HIS A 167 -15.88 -9.54 -11.55
N GLY A 168 -16.55 -9.51 -10.38
CA GLY A 168 -17.99 -9.22 -10.26
C GLY A 168 -18.91 -10.25 -10.93
N ARG A 169 -18.47 -11.51 -11.06
CA ARG A 169 -19.19 -12.62 -11.72
C ARG A 169 -19.91 -13.50 -10.69
N GLN A 170 -20.77 -12.88 -9.88
CA GLN A 170 -21.41 -13.48 -8.71
C GLN A 170 -22.01 -14.87 -8.95
N VAL A 171 -22.83 -15.08 -9.98
CA VAL A 171 -23.45 -16.40 -10.26
C VAL A 171 -22.41 -17.49 -10.47
N LEU A 172 -21.36 -17.21 -11.26
CA LEU A 172 -20.29 -18.16 -11.52
C LEU A 172 -19.44 -18.40 -10.26
N ALA A 173 -19.30 -17.40 -9.39
CA ALA A 173 -18.67 -17.57 -8.07
C ALA A 173 -19.50 -18.50 -7.17
N GLU A 174 -20.82 -18.34 -7.12
CA GLU A 174 -21.71 -19.21 -6.33
C GLU A 174 -21.72 -20.65 -6.84
N ASP A 175 -21.68 -20.88 -8.16
CA ASP A 175 -21.58 -22.23 -8.72
C ASP A 175 -20.20 -22.86 -8.47
N ALA A 176 -19.12 -22.07 -8.51
CA ALA A 176 -17.80 -22.51 -8.08
C ALA A 176 -17.76 -22.86 -6.58
N ILE A 177 -18.39 -22.06 -5.71
CA ILE A 177 -18.50 -22.35 -4.28
C ILE A 177 -19.22 -23.69 -4.03
N LYS A 178 -20.33 -23.96 -4.73
CA LYS A 178 -21.06 -25.24 -4.63
C LYS A 178 -20.19 -26.42 -5.06
N LEU A 179 -19.41 -26.27 -6.14
CA LEU A 179 -18.47 -27.29 -6.61
C LEU A 179 -17.32 -27.51 -5.61
N ALA A 180 -16.86 -26.45 -4.93
CA ALA A 180 -15.86 -26.58 -3.86
C ALA A 180 -16.39 -27.42 -2.70
N GLU A 181 -17.60 -27.11 -2.21
CA GLU A 181 -18.20 -27.88 -1.12
C GLU A 181 -18.48 -29.34 -1.52
N ALA A 182 -18.96 -29.57 -2.75
CA ALA A 182 -19.19 -30.92 -3.28
C ALA A 182 -17.90 -31.75 -3.43
N ALA A 183 -16.76 -31.09 -3.70
CA ALA A 183 -15.45 -31.75 -3.82
C ALA A 183 -14.79 -32.06 -2.47
N ALA A 184 -15.24 -31.46 -1.35
CA ALA A 184 -14.78 -31.82 -0.01
C ALA A 184 -15.91 -31.69 1.06
N PRO A 185 -16.95 -32.56 1.01
CA PRO A 185 -18.13 -32.39 1.85
C PRO A 185 -17.79 -32.45 3.35
N GLY A 186 -18.15 -31.39 4.08
CA GLY A 186 -17.92 -31.30 5.52
C GLY A 186 -16.48 -30.99 5.96
N GLN A 187 -15.53 -30.79 5.05
CA GLN A 187 -14.16 -30.45 5.42
C GLN A 187 -14.10 -29.02 5.98
N ILE A 188 -13.83 -28.87 7.28
CA ILE A 188 -13.89 -27.58 7.99
C ILE A 188 -12.97 -26.52 7.37
N ALA A 189 -11.79 -26.90 6.91
CA ALA A 189 -10.89 -26.00 6.17
C ALA A 189 -11.57 -25.39 4.93
N VAL A 190 -12.34 -26.18 4.18
CA VAL A 190 -13.06 -25.72 2.98
C VAL A 190 -14.29 -24.91 3.37
N LEU A 191 -15.05 -25.31 4.39
CA LEU A 191 -16.23 -24.57 4.83
C LEU A 191 -15.88 -23.15 5.33
N ARG A 192 -14.74 -22.97 6.03
CA ARG A 192 -14.21 -21.65 6.40
C ARG A 192 -13.99 -20.75 5.18
N GLU A 193 -13.36 -21.31 4.15
CA GLU A 193 -13.04 -20.61 2.91
C GLU A 193 -14.28 -20.30 2.07
N VAL A 194 -15.25 -21.24 1.99
CA VAL A 194 -16.58 -21.06 1.39
C VAL A 194 -17.35 -19.92 2.06
N ALA A 195 -17.37 -19.88 3.41
CA ALA A 195 -18.08 -18.84 4.15
C ALA A 195 -17.47 -17.45 3.91
N ALA A 196 -16.15 -17.36 3.83
CA ALA A 196 -15.44 -16.12 3.49
C ALA A 196 -15.74 -15.66 2.04
N ASP A 197 -15.84 -16.58 1.09
CA ASP A 197 -16.20 -16.26 -0.30
C ASP A 197 -17.69 -15.83 -0.41
N TYR A 198 -18.60 -16.39 0.39
CA TYR A 198 -19.97 -15.87 0.53
C TYR A 198 -20.03 -14.48 1.18
N GLU A 199 -19.24 -14.21 2.22
CA GLU A 199 -19.12 -12.84 2.78
C GLU A 199 -18.63 -11.84 1.73
N ALA A 200 -17.70 -12.24 0.85
CA ALA A 200 -17.19 -11.40 -0.24
C ALA A 200 -18.21 -11.16 -1.37
N LEU A 201 -19.27 -11.96 -1.46
CA LEU A 201 -20.43 -11.78 -2.35
C LEU A 201 -21.61 -11.05 -1.68
N ASP A 202 -21.43 -10.56 -0.45
CA ASP A 202 -22.48 -10.01 0.44
C ASP A 202 -23.64 -10.99 0.72
N LYS A 203 -23.44 -12.29 0.42
CA LYS A 203 -24.39 -13.39 0.63
C LYS A 203 -24.43 -13.78 2.11
N THR A 204 -24.96 -12.86 2.91
CA THR A 204 -24.81 -12.89 4.36
C THR A 204 -25.55 -14.07 5.03
N ASP A 205 -26.71 -14.50 4.53
CA ASP A 205 -27.41 -15.68 5.05
C ASP A 205 -26.69 -16.99 4.71
N ASP A 206 -26.21 -17.12 3.46
CA ASP A 206 -25.40 -18.27 3.02
C ASP A 206 -24.11 -18.36 3.88
N ALA A 207 -23.44 -17.24 4.13
CA ALA A 207 -22.26 -17.16 4.99
C ALA A 207 -22.55 -17.54 6.45
N ILE A 208 -23.67 -17.12 7.04
CA ILE A 208 -24.08 -17.53 8.39
C ILE A 208 -24.23 -19.05 8.46
N ALA A 209 -25.01 -19.63 7.53
CA ALA A 209 -25.29 -21.06 7.52
C ALA A 209 -24.01 -21.91 7.36
N VAL A 210 -23.00 -21.43 6.61
CA VAL A 210 -21.71 -22.13 6.51
C VAL A 210 -20.83 -21.91 7.75
N TRP A 211 -20.80 -20.71 8.35
CA TRP A 211 -20.07 -20.47 9.61
C TRP A 211 -20.67 -21.27 10.79
N GLU A 212 -21.99 -21.46 10.84
CA GLU A 212 -22.64 -22.37 11.80
C GLU A 212 -22.21 -23.84 11.59
N ARG A 213 -22.03 -24.27 10.35
CA ARG A 213 -21.49 -25.61 10.02
C ARG A 213 -20.00 -25.76 10.35
N VAL A 214 -19.21 -24.70 10.24
CA VAL A 214 -17.83 -24.67 10.75
C VAL A 214 -17.84 -24.90 12.26
N ILE A 215 -18.68 -24.18 13.01
CA ILE A 215 -18.82 -24.34 14.48
C ILE A 215 -19.34 -25.74 14.84
N ALA A 216 -20.20 -26.35 14.03
CA ALA A 216 -20.74 -27.68 14.29
C ALA A 216 -19.69 -28.81 14.19
N GLY A 217 -18.62 -28.63 13.41
CA GLY A 217 -17.50 -29.58 13.31
C GLY A 217 -16.20 -29.14 13.99
N ASP A 218 -16.07 -27.87 14.33
CA ASP A 218 -14.98 -27.27 15.11
C ASP A 218 -15.58 -26.29 16.14
N ALA A 219 -16.03 -26.84 17.27
CA ALA A 219 -16.71 -26.08 18.33
C ALA A 219 -15.80 -25.08 19.06
N ASP A 220 -14.48 -25.16 18.84
CA ASP A 220 -13.47 -24.27 19.41
C ASP A 220 -12.95 -23.24 18.39
N SER A 221 -13.52 -23.20 17.16
CA SER A 221 -13.15 -22.25 16.10
C SER A 221 -13.47 -20.79 16.44
N ALA A 222 -12.58 -20.15 17.20
CA ALA A 222 -12.72 -18.76 17.63
C ALA A 222 -12.95 -17.79 16.45
N GLU A 223 -12.34 -18.07 15.29
CA GLU A 223 -12.55 -17.30 14.07
C GLU A 223 -14.00 -17.36 13.60
N ALA A 224 -14.64 -18.53 13.57
CA ALA A 224 -16.02 -18.66 13.09
C ALA A 224 -16.99 -17.84 13.95
N TYR A 225 -16.79 -17.86 15.28
CA TYR A 225 -17.52 -16.97 16.19
C TYR A 225 -17.21 -15.49 15.95
N ALA A 226 -15.96 -15.10 15.68
CA ALA A 226 -15.60 -13.71 15.37
C ALA A 226 -16.21 -13.23 14.04
N ARG A 227 -16.33 -14.13 13.05
CA ARG A 227 -16.94 -13.88 11.73
C ARG A 227 -18.45 -13.70 11.86
N LEU A 228 -19.15 -14.61 12.55
CA LEU A 228 -20.57 -14.43 12.90
C LEU A 228 -20.79 -13.14 13.70
N GLY A 229 -19.92 -12.82 14.66
CA GLY A 229 -19.95 -11.55 15.39
C GLY A 229 -19.85 -10.32 14.48
N ALA A 230 -18.96 -10.36 13.49
CA ALA A 230 -18.83 -9.31 12.48
C ALA A 230 -20.08 -9.20 11.61
N ILE A 231 -20.64 -10.33 11.17
CA ILE A 231 -21.86 -10.40 10.36
C ILE A 231 -23.06 -9.82 11.12
N TYR A 232 -23.33 -10.26 12.35
CA TYR A 232 -24.45 -9.75 13.14
C TYR A 232 -24.30 -8.25 13.44
N ARG A 233 -23.08 -7.73 13.67
CA ARG A 233 -22.87 -6.28 13.80
C ARG A 233 -23.18 -5.54 12.49
N ARG A 234 -22.80 -6.07 11.32
CA ARG A 234 -23.18 -5.49 10.01
C ARG A 234 -24.70 -5.50 9.79
N ARG A 235 -25.43 -6.44 10.39
CA ARG A 235 -26.90 -6.54 10.37
C ARG A 235 -27.62 -5.72 11.46
N SER A 236 -26.91 -4.89 12.23
CA SER A 236 -27.47 -4.14 13.36
C SER A 236 -28.11 -5.03 14.43
N MET A 237 -27.54 -6.22 14.65
CA MET A 237 -27.92 -7.22 15.67
C MET A 237 -26.83 -7.25 16.77
N PRO A 238 -26.76 -6.22 17.65
CA PRO A 238 -25.63 -6.06 18.57
C PRO A 238 -25.62 -7.10 19.70
N SER A 239 -26.77 -7.64 20.10
CA SER A 239 -26.88 -8.64 21.17
C SER A 239 -26.27 -9.97 20.74
N GLU A 240 -26.62 -10.39 19.53
CA GLU A 240 -26.17 -11.57 18.82
C GLU A 240 -24.67 -11.44 18.50
N ALA A 241 -24.27 -10.28 17.98
CA ALA A 241 -22.85 -9.96 17.77
C ALA A 241 -22.04 -10.05 19.07
N GLN A 242 -22.53 -9.46 20.16
CA GLN A 242 -21.89 -9.49 21.48
C GLN A 242 -21.82 -10.91 22.05
N GLN A 243 -22.82 -11.77 21.81
CA GLN A 243 -22.77 -13.18 22.18
C GLN A 243 -21.70 -13.94 21.39
N MET A 244 -21.63 -13.75 20.06
CA MET A 244 -20.65 -14.40 19.21
C MET A 244 -19.22 -13.93 19.52
N TYR A 245 -18.97 -12.63 19.66
CA TYR A 245 -17.65 -12.13 20.05
C TYR A 245 -17.23 -12.57 21.46
N ARG A 246 -18.15 -12.79 22.41
CA ARG A 246 -17.81 -13.48 23.68
C ARG A 246 -17.35 -14.92 23.45
N GLN A 247 -18.04 -15.67 22.58
CA GLN A 247 -17.64 -17.05 22.28
C GLN A 247 -16.27 -17.11 21.61
N ALA A 248 -15.95 -16.16 20.73
CA ALA A 248 -14.62 -15.98 20.15
C ALA A 248 -13.56 -15.67 21.23
N ALA A 249 -13.81 -14.65 22.08
CA ALA A 249 -12.92 -14.20 23.15
C ALA A 249 -12.74 -15.20 24.32
N GLN A 250 -13.51 -16.28 24.34
CA GLN A 250 -13.38 -17.42 25.25
C GLN A 250 -12.49 -18.55 24.68
N ARG A 251 -12.28 -18.57 23.36
CA ARG A 251 -11.54 -19.62 22.63
C ARG A 251 -10.20 -19.13 22.10
N SER A 252 -10.18 -17.93 21.51
CA SER A 252 -8.96 -17.18 21.28
C SER A 252 -8.64 -16.36 22.53
N GLY A 253 -7.58 -16.75 23.24
CA GLY A 253 -7.04 -15.95 24.34
C GLY A 253 -6.39 -14.65 23.87
N ASP A 254 -5.94 -14.60 22.60
CA ASP A 254 -4.86 -13.73 22.14
C ASP A 254 -5.19 -12.86 20.91
N ASP A 255 -6.38 -12.96 20.30
CA ASP A 255 -6.77 -12.06 19.19
C ASP A 255 -7.24 -10.68 19.68
N ALA A 256 -6.34 -9.69 19.56
CA ALA A 256 -6.59 -8.30 19.90
C ALA A 256 -7.76 -7.65 19.13
N GLU A 257 -8.04 -8.01 17.88
CA GLU A 257 -9.16 -7.43 17.12
C GLU A 257 -10.50 -8.01 17.63
N THR A 258 -10.58 -9.29 18.00
CA THR A 258 -11.76 -9.85 18.69
C THR A 258 -12.05 -9.13 20.01
N PHE A 259 -11.04 -8.87 20.84
CA PHE A 259 -11.23 -8.07 22.07
C PHE A 259 -11.63 -6.62 21.76
N TYR A 260 -11.03 -5.99 20.74
CA TYR A 260 -11.43 -4.66 20.30
C TYR A 260 -12.90 -4.60 19.87
N GLN A 261 -13.37 -5.57 19.07
CA GLN A 261 -14.75 -5.59 18.56
C GLN A 261 -15.78 -5.91 19.65
N LEU A 262 -15.44 -6.77 20.63
CA LEU A 262 -16.28 -6.98 21.82
C LEU A 262 -16.32 -5.73 22.72
N GLY A 263 -15.17 -5.09 22.92
CA GLY A 263 -15.04 -3.85 23.70
C GLY A 263 -15.77 -2.67 23.07
N LEU A 264 -15.79 -2.57 21.74
CA LEU A 264 -16.59 -1.61 20.99
C LEU A 264 -18.09 -1.82 21.25
N LEU A 265 -18.59 -3.06 21.13
CA LEU A 265 -20.00 -3.37 21.42
C LEU A 265 -20.39 -3.14 22.89
N TYR A 266 -19.44 -3.22 23.83
CA TYR A 266 -19.65 -2.84 25.23
C TYR A 266 -19.57 -1.34 25.49
N TYR A 267 -18.94 -0.57 24.61
CA TYR A 267 -18.91 0.90 24.68
C TYR A 267 -20.17 1.49 24.03
N GLU A 268 -20.67 0.87 22.96
CA GLU A 268 -21.94 1.22 22.30
C GLU A 268 -23.16 0.84 23.17
N ASP A 269 -23.08 -0.24 23.96
CA ASP A 269 -24.01 -0.54 25.06
C ASP A 269 -23.65 0.29 26.30
N GLU A 270 -24.19 1.51 26.42
CA GLU A 270 -23.90 2.48 27.50
C GLU A 270 -23.95 1.89 28.93
N ARG A 271 -24.69 0.78 29.12
CA ARG A 271 -24.80 0.08 30.41
C ARG A 271 -23.55 -0.71 30.80
N ARG A 272 -22.54 -0.83 29.92
CA ARG A 272 -21.39 -1.75 30.05
C ARG A 272 -20.02 -1.09 30.00
N GLY A 273 -19.91 0.24 30.16
CA GLY A 273 -18.65 0.97 30.04
C GLY A 273 -17.45 0.44 30.86
N ALA A 274 -17.69 -0.20 32.02
CA ALA A 274 -16.63 -0.88 32.78
C ALA A 274 -16.10 -2.14 32.08
N ALA A 275 -17.00 -2.99 31.55
CA ALA A 275 -16.63 -4.17 30.76
C ALA A 275 -16.02 -3.78 29.41
N ALA A 276 -16.41 -2.63 28.84
CA ALA A 276 -15.77 -2.07 27.66
C ALA A 276 -14.29 -1.77 27.93
N LEU A 277 -14.01 -1.06 29.03
CA LEU A 277 -12.65 -0.72 29.45
C LEU A 277 -11.82 -1.99 29.70
N GLU A 278 -12.30 -2.93 30.51
CA GLU A 278 -11.62 -4.21 30.77
C GLU A 278 -11.30 -4.99 29.48
N THR A 279 -12.26 -5.07 28.56
CA THR A 279 -12.08 -5.83 27.30
C THR A 279 -11.11 -5.12 26.35
N LEU A 280 -11.15 -3.79 26.28
CA LEU A 280 -10.22 -3.00 25.47
C LEU A 280 -8.81 -2.97 26.07
N GLU A 281 -8.67 -3.03 27.40
CA GLU A 281 -7.39 -3.23 28.06
C GLU A 281 -6.79 -4.58 27.68
N ARG A 282 -7.58 -5.67 27.63
CA ARG A 282 -7.12 -6.95 27.09
C ARG A 282 -6.71 -6.86 25.61
N ALA A 283 -7.43 -6.10 24.79
CA ALA A 283 -7.03 -5.87 23.39
C ALA A 283 -5.62 -5.25 23.28
N VAL A 284 -5.31 -4.22 24.10
CA VAL A 284 -3.98 -3.58 24.10
C VAL A 284 -2.92 -4.29 24.97
N GLN A 285 -3.28 -5.33 25.70
CA GLN A 285 -2.32 -6.27 26.29
C GLN A 285 -1.81 -7.25 25.22
N GLN A 286 -2.68 -7.71 24.32
CA GLN A 286 -2.33 -8.64 23.24
C GLN A 286 -1.66 -7.93 22.04
N ASP A 287 -2.15 -6.76 21.63
CA ASP A 287 -1.42 -5.86 20.72
C ASP A 287 -1.31 -4.45 21.31
N PRO A 288 -0.19 -4.10 21.96
CA PRO A 288 0.08 -2.77 22.49
C PRO A 288 -0.02 -1.63 21.46
N HIS A 289 0.13 -1.95 20.17
CA HIS A 289 0.09 -1.02 19.05
C HIS A 289 -1.29 -0.94 18.39
N HIS A 290 -2.28 -1.71 18.86
CA HIS A 290 -3.60 -1.84 18.24
C HIS A 290 -4.30 -0.48 18.14
N VAL A 291 -4.29 0.09 16.95
CA VAL A 291 -4.59 1.51 16.72
C VAL A 291 -6.02 1.87 17.16
N ARG A 292 -7.00 1.00 16.89
CA ARG A 292 -8.42 1.25 17.19
C ARG A 292 -8.74 1.10 18.68
N ALA A 293 -8.28 0.04 19.33
CA ALA A 293 -8.41 -0.16 20.78
C ALA A 293 -7.74 0.97 21.58
N ASN A 294 -6.51 1.36 21.24
CA ASN A 294 -5.87 2.54 21.85
C ASN A 294 -6.68 3.83 21.60
N ALA A 295 -7.20 4.05 20.39
CA ALA A 295 -8.05 5.21 20.11
C ALA A 295 -9.32 5.24 20.98
N LEU A 296 -9.97 4.09 21.18
CA LEU A 296 -11.21 3.97 21.96
C LEU A 296 -10.97 4.04 23.47
N LEU A 297 -9.92 3.41 23.99
CA LEU A 297 -9.47 3.59 25.38
C LEU A 297 -9.21 5.06 25.69
N GLY A 298 -8.51 5.76 24.78
CA GLY A 298 -8.26 7.19 24.95
C GLY A 298 -9.54 8.02 25.07
N ASP A 299 -10.58 7.68 24.30
CA ASP A 299 -11.89 8.34 24.35
C ASP A 299 -12.64 8.04 25.66
N ILE A 300 -12.62 6.79 26.13
CA ILE A 300 -13.21 6.38 27.41
C ILE A 300 -12.51 7.09 28.57
N TYR A 301 -11.18 7.09 28.60
CA TYR A 301 -10.40 7.79 29.63
C TYR A 301 -10.64 9.31 29.61
N ALA A 302 -10.84 9.91 28.44
CA ALA A 302 -11.19 11.33 28.33
C ALA A 302 -12.58 11.63 28.92
N GLN A 303 -13.59 10.80 28.66
CA GLN A 303 -14.91 10.92 29.27
C GLN A 303 -14.86 10.78 30.80
N GLN A 304 -14.02 9.87 31.30
CA GLN A 304 -13.75 9.70 32.73
C GLN A 304 -12.84 10.81 33.34
N LYS A 305 -12.45 11.83 32.55
CA LYS A 305 -11.53 12.93 32.93
C LYS A 305 -10.13 12.46 33.34
N GLN A 306 -9.73 11.27 32.94
CA GLN A 306 -8.39 10.70 33.18
C GLN A 306 -7.41 11.14 32.08
N GLU A 307 -7.23 12.46 31.94
CA GLU A 307 -6.55 13.11 30.80
C GLU A 307 -5.17 12.54 30.48
N ARG A 308 -4.39 12.13 31.51
CA ARG A 308 -3.08 11.51 31.31
C ARG A 308 -3.17 10.21 30.51
N LEU A 309 -4.09 9.31 30.86
CA LEU A 309 -4.26 8.02 30.18
C LEU A 309 -4.90 8.21 28.80
N ALA A 310 -5.81 9.19 28.67
CA ALA A 310 -6.35 9.60 27.39
C ALA A 310 -5.25 10.04 26.41
N ILE A 311 -4.34 10.92 26.85
CA ILE A 311 -3.18 11.35 26.08
C ILE A 311 -2.27 10.17 25.73
N GLU A 312 -1.94 9.30 26.70
CA GLU A 312 -1.03 8.17 26.47
C GLU A 312 -1.56 7.21 25.38
N HIS A 313 -2.83 6.80 25.46
CA HIS A 313 -3.43 5.92 24.47
C HIS A 313 -3.66 6.59 23.11
N TRP A 314 -4.04 7.88 23.07
CA TRP A 314 -4.11 8.62 21.82
C TRP A 314 -2.75 8.87 21.18
N GLU A 315 -1.66 9.04 21.95
CA GLU A 315 -0.30 9.14 21.40
C GLU A 315 0.10 7.81 20.74
N ARG A 316 -0.09 6.67 21.41
CA ARG A 316 0.13 5.33 20.82
C ARG A 316 -0.68 5.15 19.53
N ALA A 317 -1.97 5.48 19.54
CA ALA A 317 -2.83 5.39 18.35
C ALA A 317 -2.42 6.39 17.25
N ALA A 318 -1.96 7.60 17.59
CA ALA A 318 -1.50 8.60 16.63
C ALA A 318 -0.16 8.23 15.97
N GLU A 319 0.69 7.48 16.67
CA GLU A 319 2.00 7.01 16.22
C GLU A 319 1.88 5.79 15.29
N HIS A 320 1.06 4.81 15.65
CA HIS A 320 0.94 3.53 14.93
C HIS A 320 -0.17 3.51 13.86
N ALA A 321 -1.00 4.56 13.77
CA ALA A 321 -1.95 4.70 12.68
C ALA A 321 -1.23 4.89 11.32
N PRO A 322 -1.73 4.28 10.23
CA PRO A 322 -1.16 4.48 8.89
C PRO A 322 -1.02 5.95 8.51
N GLU A 323 0.05 6.28 7.80
CA GLU A 323 0.32 7.66 7.39
C GLU A 323 -0.84 8.22 6.55
N GLY A 324 -1.21 9.47 6.80
CA GLY A 324 -2.36 10.10 6.13
C GLY A 324 -3.74 9.52 6.50
N SER A 325 -3.85 8.60 7.47
CA SER A 325 -5.14 8.06 7.91
C SER A 325 -6.04 9.11 8.58
N VAL A 326 -7.36 8.95 8.42
CA VAL A 326 -8.36 9.78 9.12
C VAL A 326 -8.26 9.60 10.63
N LEU A 327 -8.07 8.36 11.09
CA LEU A 327 -7.96 8.02 12.52
C LEU A 327 -6.73 8.68 13.17
N GLY A 328 -5.55 8.58 12.55
CA GLY A 328 -4.33 9.24 13.04
C GLY A 328 -4.45 10.76 13.08
N ARG A 329 -5.06 11.40 12.06
CA ARG A 329 -5.40 12.83 12.11
C ARG A 329 -6.39 13.16 13.22
N GLY A 330 -7.37 12.30 13.48
CA GLY A 330 -8.36 12.45 14.55
C GLY A 330 -7.71 12.46 15.93
N MET A 331 -6.84 11.48 16.22
CA MET A 331 -6.12 11.41 17.50
C MET A 331 -5.18 12.59 17.68
N ARG A 332 -4.42 12.97 16.64
CA ARG A 332 -3.56 14.17 16.68
C ARG A 332 -4.36 15.46 16.94
N ARG A 333 -5.59 15.58 16.42
CA ARG A 333 -6.50 16.70 16.73
C ARG A 333 -7.02 16.69 18.17
N LYS A 334 -7.34 15.52 18.74
CA LYS A 334 -7.71 15.37 20.16
C LYS A 334 -6.54 15.76 21.07
N LEU A 335 -5.35 15.25 20.77
CA LEU A 335 -4.10 15.60 21.46
C LEU A 335 -3.85 17.11 21.42
N THR A 336 -3.98 17.81 20.28
CA THR A 336 -3.80 19.28 20.22
C THR A 336 -4.87 20.10 20.96
N LYS A 337 -5.96 19.49 21.44
CA LYS A 337 -6.96 20.16 22.29
C LYS A 337 -6.70 19.97 23.78
N LEU A 338 -6.20 18.80 24.17
CA LEU A 338 -6.04 18.40 25.58
C LEU A 338 -4.59 18.44 26.08
N ARG A 339 -3.59 18.35 25.20
CA ARG A 339 -2.26 18.91 25.45
C ARG A 339 -2.36 20.41 25.18
N PRO A 340 -2.20 21.29 26.18
CA PRO A 340 -2.14 22.73 25.93
C PRO A 340 -0.94 23.06 25.03
N THR A 341 -0.89 24.27 24.49
CA THR A 341 0.41 24.86 24.11
C THR A 341 1.36 24.74 25.31
N VAL A 342 2.67 24.54 25.10
CA VAL A 342 3.60 24.26 26.21
C VAL A 342 3.76 25.51 27.08
N SER A 343 2.89 25.64 28.09
CA SER A 343 2.70 26.84 28.90
C SER A 343 2.73 26.53 30.40
N GLU A 344 3.40 27.44 31.12
CA GLU A 344 3.34 27.67 32.56
C GLU A 344 3.70 26.51 33.51
N HIS A 345 2.99 25.38 33.55
CA HIS A 345 3.21 24.38 34.60
C HIS A 345 4.61 23.74 34.61
N ARG A 346 5.25 23.59 33.43
CA ARG A 346 6.65 23.11 33.35
C ARG A 346 7.68 24.23 33.48
N SER A 347 7.31 25.47 33.14
CA SER A 347 8.21 26.62 33.27
C SER A 347 8.21 27.19 34.69
N GLN A 348 7.10 27.13 35.45
CA GLN A 348 7.08 27.52 36.86
C GLN A 348 8.05 26.68 37.70
N GLY A 349 8.08 25.35 37.52
CA GLY A 349 9.08 24.50 38.19
C GLY A 349 10.53 24.89 37.90
N GLY A 350 10.84 25.17 36.63
CA GLY A 350 12.17 25.63 36.20
C GLY A 350 12.51 27.04 36.71
N ILE A 351 11.61 28.00 36.55
CA ILE A 351 11.78 29.42 36.92
C ILE A 351 11.86 29.57 38.43
N GLU A 352 11.03 28.86 39.21
CA GLU A 352 11.08 28.90 40.68
C GLU A 352 12.38 28.26 41.20
N THR A 353 12.86 27.20 40.56
CA THR A 353 14.18 26.60 40.88
C THR A 353 15.32 27.56 40.54
N VAL A 354 15.31 28.18 39.34
CA VAL A 354 16.30 29.20 38.94
C VAL A 354 16.23 30.44 39.84
N ARG A 355 15.04 30.86 40.29
CA ARG A 355 14.84 31.99 41.21
C ARG A 355 15.41 31.71 42.60
N ARG A 356 15.18 30.49 43.13
CA ARG A 356 15.75 30.04 44.41
C ARG A 356 17.27 29.88 44.33
N MET A 357 17.79 29.27 43.26
CA MET A 357 19.23 29.10 43.04
C MET A 357 19.95 30.45 42.81
N GLY A 358 19.35 31.35 42.02
CA GLY A 358 19.89 32.70 41.80
C GLY A 358 19.99 33.51 43.10
N GLY A 359 18.98 33.41 43.98
CA GLY A 359 19.04 33.97 45.33
C GLY A 359 20.18 33.38 46.16
N LEU A 360 20.33 32.05 46.18
CA LEU A 360 21.40 31.37 46.92
C LEU A 360 22.82 31.72 46.45
N VAL A 361 23.02 32.11 45.19
CA VAL A 361 24.35 32.45 44.65
C VAL A 361 24.67 33.94 44.78
N LEU A 362 23.69 34.83 44.53
CA LEU A 362 23.93 36.28 44.60
C LEU A 362 24.13 36.80 46.03
N ILE A 363 23.41 36.24 47.01
CA ILE A 363 23.45 36.73 48.40
C ILE A 363 24.83 36.52 49.04
N PRO A 364 25.49 35.34 48.99
CA PRO A 364 26.84 35.17 49.52
C PRO A 364 27.89 36.03 48.81
N SER A 365 27.77 36.20 47.48
CA SER A 365 28.69 37.04 46.70
C SER A 365 28.62 38.52 47.11
N LEU A 366 27.41 39.06 47.33
CA LEU A 366 27.21 40.41 47.85
C LEU A 366 27.69 40.56 49.30
N ALA A 367 27.41 39.57 50.16
CA ALA A 367 27.86 39.58 51.56
C ALA A 367 29.40 39.57 51.67
N ALA A 368 30.08 38.76 50.85
CA ALA A 368 31.54 38.77 50.77
C ALA A 368 32.09 40.12 50.29
N PHE A 369 31.44 40.77 49.31
CA PHE A 369 31.82 42.09 48.81
C PHE A 369 31.72 43.18 49.89
N MET A 370 30.66 43.16 50.70
CA MET A 370 30.49 44.11 51.81
C MET A 370 31.48 43.84 52.96
N ASN A 371 31.73 42.58 53.31
CA ASN A 371 32.75 42.22 54.32
C ASN A 371 34.18 42.57 53.88
N ALA A 372 34.45 42.68 52.58
CA ALA A 372 35.71 43.18 52.04
C ALA A 372 35.84 44.72 52.07
N GLY A 373 34.83 45.45 52.58
CA GLY A 373 34.85 46.91 52.69
C GLY A 373 34.68 47.67 51.37
N LEU A 374 34.41 46.97 50.26
CA LEU A 374 34.29 47.55 48.93
C LEU A 374 32.89 48.13 48.72
N SER A 375 32.77 49.47 48.75
CA SER A 375 31.48 50.13 48.56
C SER A 375 31.00 50.05 47.11
N PRO A 376 29.75 49.59 46.84
CA PRO A 376 29.25 49.40 45.47
C PRO A 376 29.31 50.64 44.57
N ALA A 377 29.23 51.84 45.16
CA ALA A 377 29.28 53.13 44.48
C ALA A 377 30.66 53.49 43.87
N ARG A 378 31.74 52.74 44.20
CA ARG A 378 33.08 52.93 43.61
C ARG A 378 33.39 51.95 42.47
N ILE A 379 32.50 51.00 42.18
CA ILE A 379 32.70 49.97 41.17
C ILE A 379 32.28 50.51 39.80
N THR A 380 33.21 50.61 38.85
CA THR A 380 32.89 51.05 37.49
C THR A 380 32.01 50.03 36.76
N GLY A 381 31.14 50.49 35.85
CA GLY A 381 30.21 49.62 35.11
C GLY A 381 30.90 48.48 34.32
N PHE A 382 32.16 48.67 33.94
CA PHE A 382 32.99 47.62 33.32
C PHE A 382 33.23 46.42 34.26
N VAL A 383 33.52 46.67 35.55
CA VAL A 383 33.73 45.60 36.54
C VAL A 383 32.41 44.87 36.84
N TRP A 384 31.30 45.60 36.93
CA TRP A 384 29.96 44.99 37.02
C TRP A 384 29.64 44.11 35.80
N GLY A 385 29.96 44.57 34.58
CA GLY A 385 29.80 43.80 33.34
C GLY A 385 30.65 42.52 33.32
N MET A 386 31.92 42.61 33.74
CA MET A 386 32.81 41.45 33.87
C MET A 386 32.29 40.42 34.89
N LEU A 387 31.77 40.88 36.03
CA LEU A 387 31.26 40.02 37.10
C LEU A 387 29.94 39.34 36.68
N ALA A 388 29.06 40.07 35.98
CA ALA A 388 27.85 39.50 35.36
C ALA A 388 28.19 38.47 34.27
N LEU A 389 29.19 38.74 33.41
CA LEU A 389 29.67 37.80 32.39
C LEU A 389 30.27 36.54 33.02
N ALA A 390 31.02 36.63 34.12
CA ALA A 390 31.57 35.48 34.82
C ALA A 390 30.47 34.58 35.42
N VAL A 391 29.43 35.17 36.02
CA VAL A 391 28.27 34.43 36.54
C VAL A 391 27.46 33.80 35.40
N ALA A 392 27.19 34.55 34.33
CA ALA A 392 26.45 34.05 33.16
C ALA A 392 27.21 32.92 32.43
N GLY A 393 28.52 33.06 32.24
CA GLY A 393 29.38 32.04 31.65
C GLY A 393 29.44 30.76 32.47
N SER A 394 29.50 30.89 33.81
CA SER A 394 29.41 29.74 34.73
C SER A 394 28.07 29.00 34.58
N PHE A 395 26.97 29.75 34.44
CA PHE A 395 25.63 29.18 34.24
C PHE A 395 25.47 28.50 32.88
N LEU A 396 26.01 29.10 31.81
CA LEU A 396 26.03 28.51 30.47
C LEU A 396 26.84 27.22 30.42
N TRP A 397 27.96 27.13 31.14
CA TRP A 397 28.78 25.92 31.18
C TRP A 397 28.05 24.74 31.85
N VAL A 398 27.31 24.99 32.95
CA VAL A 398 26.43 23.99 33.59
C VAL A 398 25.34 23.48 32.64
N CYS A 399 24.86 24.31 31.72
CA CYS A 399 23.87 23.94 30.70
C CYS A 399 24.45 23.22 29.48
N SER A 400 25.77 23.14 29.32
CA SER A 400 26.44 22.75 28.06
C SER A 400 27.05 21.33 28.05
N ILE A 401 26.97 20.61 29.17
CA ILE A 401 27.64 19.29 29.32
C ILE A 401 26.62 18.14 29.14
N ASP A 402 26.47 17.67 27.89
CA ASP A 402 25.97 16.32 27.62
C ASP A 402 27.12 15.31 27.75
N VAL A 403 26.97 14.30 28.62
CA VAL A 403 28.06 13.36 28.96
C VAL A 403 28.00 12.10 28.10
N PRO A 404 29.00 11.83 27.23
CA PRO A 404 29.12 10.54 26.54
C PRO A 404 29.57 9.42 27.51
N ARG A 405 29.24 8.18 27.17
CA ARG A 405 29.46 6.97 28.01
C ARG A 405 30.94 6.80 28.45
N ASN A 406 31.29 7.27 29.64
CA ASN A 406 32.59 7.01 30.28
C ASN A 406 32.41 5.98 31.43
N PRO A 407 33.11 4.82 31.42
CA PRO A 407 32.93 3.77 32.42
C PRO A 407 33.35 4.17 33.84
N VAL A 408 34.26 5.12 34.02
CA VAL A 408 34.78 5.52 35.35
C VAL A 408 33.70 6.16 36.22
N MET A 409 32.75 6.88 35.62
CA MET A 409 31.60 7.45 36.34
C MET A 409 30.63 6.39 36.90
N ARG A 410 30.69 5.15 36.40
CA ARG A 410 29.68 4.12 36.66
C ARG A 410 29.86 3.43 38.02
N SER A 411 31.05 3.50 38.62
CA SER A 411 31.34 2.90 39.94
C SER A 411 30.97 3.80 41.12
N LEU A 412 30.82 5.12 40.91
CA LEU A 412 30.61 6.09 41.99
C LEU A 412 29.13 6.31 42.38
N PHE A 413 28.18 5.97 41.50
CA PHE A 413 26.77 6.37 41.66
C PHE A 413 25.75 5.22 41.65
N GLY A 414 26.19 3.97 41.56
CA GLY A 414 25.31 2.79 41.63
C GLY A 414 24.44 2.56 40.39
N SER A 415 23.39 1.75 40.53
CA SER A 415 22.45 1.43 39.44
C SER A 415 21.05 1.12 39.97
N PRO A 416 20.01 1.60 39.26
CA PRO A 416 18.96 0.70 38.76
C PRO A 416 18.91 0.74 37.22
N GLY A 417 18.27 -0.27 36.61
CA GLY A 417 18.18 -0.39 35.14
C GLY A 417 17.36 0.71 34.48
N ALA A 418 17.30 0.85 33.16
CA ALA A 418 18.01 0.24 32.03
C ALA A 418 17.46 0.95 30.77
N ASP A 419 18.22 0.95 29.67
CA ASP A 419 17.77 1.30 28.31
C ASP A 419 16.94 2.57 28.08
N LYS A 420 17.54 3.72 28.38
CA LYS A 420 17.40 4.91 27.52
C LYS A 420 18.77 5.43 27.10
N LYS A 421 18.87 5.92 25.85
CA LYS A 421 20.15 6.27 25.18
C LYS A 421 20.87 7.47 25.81
N TRP A 422 20.16 8.27 26.60
CA TRP A 422 20.64 9.44 27.33
C TRP A 422 19.98 9.48 28.73
N GLN A 423 20.75 9.82 29.76
CA GLN A 423 20.26 10.18 31.10
C GLN A 423 20.88 11.52 31.50
N ARG A 424 20.06 12.45 32.00
CA ARG A 424 20.53 13.73 32.54
C ARG A 424 20.91 13.55 34.01
N THR A 425 22.20 13.39 34.27
CA THR A 425 22.78 13.43 35.62
C THR A 425 23.48 14.78 35.81
N VAL A 426 23.03 15.57 36.78
CA VAL A 426 23.60 16.90 37.05
C VAL A 426 24.92 16.75 37.81
N VAL A 427 26.04 16.81 37.10
CA VAL A 427 27.38 16.79 37.69
C VAL A 427 27.84 18.23 37.94
N VAL A 428 27.82 18.65 39.21
CA VAL A 428 28.31 19.99 39.61
C VAL A 428 29.84 19.96 39.72
N VAL A 429 30.52 20.34 38.64
CA VAL A 429 31.96 20.61 38.65
C VAL A 429 32.20 22.00 39.27
N PRO A 430 33.01 22.15 40.34
CA PRO A 430 33.19 23.44 41.00
C PRO A 430 33.99 24.45 40.15
N GLY A 431 33.30 25.41 39.53
CA GLY A 431 33.91 26.56 38.82
C GLY A 431 34.72 27.53 39.70
N VAL A 432 34.89 27.21 40.98
CA VAL A 432 35.57 28.01 42.01
C VAL A 432 37.02 28.33 41.65
N LEU A 433 37.73 27.44 40.94
CA LEU A 433 39.14 27.65 40.56
C LEU A 433 39.33 28.82 39.58
N MET A 434 38.44 28.99 38.59
CA MET A 434 38.45 30.18 37.71
C MET A 434 38.06 31.45 38.47
N TRP A 435 37.20 31.34 39.48
CA TRP A 435 36.79 32.46 40.33
C TRP A 435 37.97 32.99 41.16
N ILE A 436 38.74 32.09 41.79
CA ILE A 436 39.96 32.45 42.56
C ILE A 436 41.00 33.12 41.66
N GLY A 437 41.27 32.56 40.47
CA GLY A 437 42.22 33.17 39.52
C GLY A 437 41.79 34.57 39.06
N SER A 438 40.49 34.75 38.77
CA SER A 438 39.92 36.05 38.39
C SER A 438 40.02 37.07 39.52
N LEU A 439 39.71 36.66 40.76
CA LEU A 439 39.78 37.51 41.95
C LEU A 439 41.22 37.95 42.24
N GLY A 440 42.21 37.06 42.09
CA GLY A 440 43.63 37.38 42.24
C GLY A 440 44.13 38.42 41.22
N VAL A 441 43.70 38.33 39.96
CA VAL A 441 44.06 39.33 38.92
C VAL A 441 43.41 40.69 39.17
N ILE A 442 42.23 40.73 39.81
CA ILE A 442 41.55 41.98 40.20
C ILE A 442 42.23 42.59 41.44
N LEU A 443 42.54 41.79 42.46
CA LEU A 443 43.23 42.23 43.68
C LEU A 443 44.69 42.66 43.44
N ALA A 444 45.32 42.21 42.34
CA ALA A 444 46.63 42.69 41.91
C ALA A 444 46.59 43.99 41.08
N LYS A 445 45.42 44.64 40.95
CA LYS A 445 45.20 45.89 40.19
C LYS A 445 44.37 46.94 40.95
N LEU A 446 44.19 46.74 42.26
CA LEU A 446 43.61 47.69 43.22
C LEU A 446 44.69 48.08 44.24
#